data_AF-A0A372R957-F1
#
_entry.id   AF-A0A372R957-F1
#
_cell.length_a   1.000
_cell.length_b   1.000
_cell.length_c   1.000
_cell.angle_alpha   90.00
_cell.angle_beta   90.00
_cell.angle_gamma   90.00
#
_symmetry.space_group_name_H-M   'P 1'
#
loop_
_entity.id
_entity.type
_entity.pdbx_description
1 polymer ?
#
loop_
_entity_poly.entity_id
_entity_poly.type
_entity_poly.pdbx_seq_one_letter_code
_entity_poly.pdbx_strand_id
1 'polypeptide(L)'
;MKFILLLLLLLLNILTDVAQGIVIIPTKIRLMDSDFYWALNGSNVILSLNGTKWAIYNNTISPYGTDTVVQYKGRGKQLATAEKGRPGEKWDIESIMEPQTPNVTICSILVPNECATASKIVEGGKVIAFIKTGGPKQSWTLESHF
;
A
#
# COMPACT_ATOMS: atom_id res chain seq x y z
N MET A 1 15.07 -51.96 5.89
CA MET A 1 13.86 -51.17 5.58
C MET A 1 13.67 -49.89 6.39
N LYS A 2 14.27 -49.74 7.59
CA LYS A 2 14.17 -48.50 8.41
C LYS A 2 14.94 -47.28 7.86
N PHE A 3 16.06 -47.51 7.17
CA PHE A 3 16.94 -46.44 6.65
C PHE A 3 16.35 -45.70 5.43
N ILE A 4 15.67 -46.43 4.54
CA ILE A 4 15.02 -45.86 3.34
C ILE A 4 13.84 -44.96 3.74
N LEU A 5 13.10 -45.36 4.79
CA LEU A 5 11.99 -44.57 5.32
C LEU A 5 12.47 -43.24 5.93
N LEU A 6 13.62 -43.26 6.61
CA LEU A 6 14.26 -42.07 7.19
C LEU A 6 14.78 -41.11 6.10
N LEU A 7 15.34 -41.64 5.00
CA LEU A 7 15.76 -40.84 3.85
C LEU A 7 14.57 -40.20 3.12
N LEU A 8 13.46 -40.92 2.97
CA LEU A 8 12.21 -40.39 2.40
C LEU A 8 11.58 -39.28 3.25
N LEU A 9 11.60 -39.43 4.58
CA LEU A 9 11.13 -38.41 5.51
C LEU A 9 12.04 -37.16 5.53
N LEU A 10 13.35 -37.36 5.42
CA LEU A 10 14.31 -36.25 5.26
C LEU A 10 14.09 -35.52 3.94
N LEU A 11 13.91 -36.24 2.81
CA LEU A 11 13.61 -35.64 1.50
C LEU A 11 12.26 -34.89 1.47
N LEU A 12 11.24 -35.38 2.18
CA LEU A 12 9.95 -34.68 2.28
C LEU A 12 10.07 -33.32 2.98
N ASN A 13 10.95 -33.20 3.99
CA ASN A 13 11.14 -31.96 4.74
C ASN A 13 11.97 -30.90 3.99
N ILE A 14 12.76 -31.29 2.99
CA ILE A 14 13.52 -30.36 2.13
C ILE A 14 12.68 -29.85 0.95
N LEU A 15 11.56 -30.52 0.63
CA LEU A 15 10.66 -30.15 -0.47
C LEU A 15 9.55 -29.17 -0.05
N THR A 16 9.31 -28.96 1.25
CA THR A 16 8.35 -27.96 1.72
C THR A 16 8.94 -26.56 1.86
N ASP A 17 10.25 -26.42 1.70
CA ASP A 17 10.95 -25.13 1.73
C ASP A 17 11.10 -24.52 0.32
N VAL A 18 10.20 -24.88 -0.60
CA VAL A 18 9.88 -23.98 -1.73
C VAL A 18 9.08 -22.84 -1.12
N ALA A 19 9.83 -21.92 -0.50
CA ALA A 19 9.40 -20.63 -0.02
C ALA A 19 8.37 -20.08 -1.01
N GLN A 20 7.15 -19.86 -0.53
CA GLN A 20 6.13 -19.11 -1.25
C GLN A 20 6.69 -17.70 -1.47
N GLY A 21 7.43 -17.52 -2.56
CA GLY A 21 7.99 -16.24 -2.95
C GLY A 21 6.83 -15.30 -3.22
N ILE A 22 6.52 -14.44 -2.25
CA ILE A 22 5.48 -13.43 -2.40
C ILE A 22 5.99 -12.43 -3.42
N VAL A 23 5.44 -12.49 -4.63
CA VAL A 23 5.70 -11.51 -5.68
C VAL A 23 4.91 -10.25 -5.34
N ILE A 24 5.60 -9.20 -4.90
CA ILE A 24 5.00 -7.89 -4.69
C ILE A 24 5.08 -7.12 -6.00
N ILE A 25 3.93 -6.83 -6.59
CA ILE A 25 3.84 -6.11 -7.87
C ILE A 25 3.97 -4.60 -7.61
N PRO A 26 4.82 -3.87 -8.34
CA PRO A 26 4.87 -2.42 -8.26
C PRO A 26 3.57 -1.77 -8.77
N THR A 27 2.97 -0.92 -7.95
CA THR A 27 1.68 -0.27 -8.22
C THR A 27 1.82 1.25 -8.15
N LYS A 28 1.23 1.97 -9.10
CA LYS A 28 1.00 3.42 -8.98
C LYS A 28 -0.37 3.67 -8.35
N ILE A 29 -0.46 4.63 -7.45
CA ILE A 29 -1.73 5.03 -6.80
C ILE A 29 -2.16 6.35 -7.43
N ARG A 30 -3.10 6.31 -8.37
CA ARG A 30 -3.61 7.50 -9.07
C ARG A 30 -4.84 8.04 -8.35
N LEU A 31 -5.00 9.36 -8.29
CA LEU A 31 -6.27 9.96 -7.89
C LEU A 31 -7.28 9.81 -9.04
N MET A 32 -8.47 9.28 -8.74
CA MET A 32 -9.53 9.05 -9.71
C MET A 32 -9.82 10.30 -10.55
N ASP A 33 -10.04 10.12 -11.85
CA ASP A 33 -10.34 11.17 -12.82
C ASP A 33 -9.30 12.31 -12.87
N SER A 34 -8.04 12.00 -12.57
CA SER A 34 -6.92 12.94 -12.70
C SER A 34 -5.65 12.25 -13.18
N ASP A 35 -4.68 13.04 -13.63
CA ASP A 35 -3.34 12.58 -14.00
C ASP A 35 -2.36 12.58 -12.80
N PHE A 36 -2.86 12.87 -11.59
CA PHE A 36 -2.03 12.96 -10.39
C PHE A 36 -1.95 11.64 -9.65
N TYR A 37 -0.72 11.27 -9.30
CA TYR A 37 -0.38 10.06 -8.57
C TYR A 37 0.22 10.39 -7.21
N TRP A 38 0.17 9.43 -6.29
CA TRP A 38 1.00 9.50 -5.10
C TRP A 38 2.48 9.45 -5.48
N ALA A 39 3.21 10.45 -5.00
CA ALA A 39 4.65 10.58 -5.15
C ALA A 39 5.30 10.98 -3.82
N LEU A 40 6.62 10.98 -3.79
CA LEU A 40 7.41 11.41 -2.65
C LEU A 40 8.11 12.75 -2.91
N ASN A 41 8.04 13.65 -1.92
CA ASN A 41 8.95 14.78 -1.78
C ASN A 41 9.64 14.66 -0.42
N GLY A 42 10.88 14.15 -0.43
CA GLY A 42 11.51 13.62 0.78
C GLY A 42 10.70 12.45 1.33
N SER A 43 10.38 12.48 2.63
CA SER A 43 9.49 11.49 3.25
C SER A 43 8.00 11.79 3.05
N ASN A 44 7.62 12.97 2.57
CA ASN A 44 6.23 13.38 2.51
C ASN A 44 5.54 12.83 1.25
N VAL A 45 4.30 12.35 1.41
CA VAL A 45 3.47 11.89 0.30
C VAL A 45 2.75 13.10 -0.32
N ILE A 46 2.92 13.27 -1.62
CA ILE A 46 2.36 14.35 -2.43
C ILE A 46 1.66 13.81 -3.67
N LEU A 47 0.95 14.68 -4.37
CA LEU A 47 0.46 14.48 -5.73
C LEU A 47 1.51 14.93 -6.73
N SER A 48 1.78 14.11 -7.74
CA SER A 48 2.63 14.46 -8.87
C SER A 48 2.14 13.79 -10.15
N LEU A 49 2.37 14.43 -11.30
CA LEU A 49 2.24 13.80 -12.61
C LEU A 49 3.21 12.61 -12.78
N ASN A 50 4.31 12.59 -12.02
CA ASN A 50 5.26 11.48 -12.00
C ASN A 50 5.11 10.64 -10.72
N GLY A 51 4.21 9.66 -10.75
CA GLY A 51 3.93 8.80 -9.60
C GLY A 51 5.09 7.93 -9.15
N THR A 52 5.25 7.81 -7.83
CA THR A 52 6.11 6.80 -7.21
C THR A 52 5.49 5.42 -7.40
N LYS A 53 6.33 4.40 -7.60
CA LYS A 53 5.90 2.99 -7.57
C LYS A 53 5.85 2.53 -6.11
N TRP A 54 4.73 1.94 -5.72
CA TRP A 54 4.45 1.47 -4.37
C TRP A 54 4.33 -0.05 -4.35
N ALA A 55 4.80 -0.66 -3.27
CA ALA A 55 4.55 -2.03 -2.88
C ALA A 55 3.41 -2.02 -1.86
N ILE A 56 2.29 -2.67 -2.22
CA ILE A 56 1.13 -2.85 -1.35
C ILE A 56 1.09 -4.30 -0.89
N TYR A 57 1.30 -4.52 0.40
CA TYR A 57 1.33 -5.86 0.97
C TYR A 57 0.98 -5.82 2.46
N ASN A 58 0.20 -6.81 2.93
CA ASN A 58 -0.19 -6.94 4.34
C ASN A 58 -0.70 -5.60 4.93
N ASN A 59 -1.62 -4.95 4.22
CA ASN A 59 -2.22 -3.66 4.59
C ASN A 59 -1.20 -2.54 4.82
N THR A 60 0.00 -2.64 4.23
CA THR A 60 1.01 -1.57 4.24
C THR A 60 1.24 -1.07 2.82
N ILE A 61 1.58 0.22 2.72
CA ILE A 61 1.95 0.88 1.47
C ILE A 61 3.39 1.34 1.65
N SER A 62 4.31 0.83 0.85
CA SER A 62 5.74 1.13 0.92
C SER A 62 6.25 1.62 -0.42
N PRO A 63 7.16 2.60 -0.51
CA PRO A 63 7.85 2.86 -1.76
C PRO A 63 8.55 1.57 -2.21
N TYR A 64 8.38 1.20 -3.47
CA TYR A 64 8.86 -0.08 -3.98
C TYR A 64 10.38 -0.21 -3.78
N GLY A 65 10.82 -1.35 -3.22
CA GLY A 65 12.23 -1.60 -2.92
C GLY A 65 12.77 -0.90 -1.67
N THR A 66 11.90 -0.38 -0.78
CA THR A 66 12.31 0.25 0.48
C THR A 66 11.66 -0.40 1.70
N ASP A 67 12.26 -0.17 2.87
CA ASP A 67 11.72 -0.65 4.16
C ASP A 67 10.87 0.36 4.91
N THR A 68 10.64 1.54 4.31
CA THR A 68 9.74 2.53 4.88
C THR A 68 8.30 2.28 4.44
N VAL A 69 7.35 2.68 5.25
CA VAL A 69 5.90 2.55 5.01
C VAL A 69 5.21 3.87 5.24
N VAL A 70 4.13 4.11 4.49
CA VAL A 70 3.29 5.30 4.65
C VAL A 70 2.62 5.24 6.01
N GLN A 71 2.78 6.31 6.79
CA GLN A 71 2.29 6.44 8.15
C GLN A 71 1.13 7.43 8.23
N TYR A 72 0.10 7.06 8.97
CA TYR A 72 -0.87 7.99 9.52
C TYR A 72 -0.19 8.91 10.54
N LYS A 73 -0.40 10.22 10.40
CA LYS A 73 0.22 11.25 11.27
C LYS A 73 -0.80 12.07 12.07
N GLY A 74 -2.06 11.69 12.07
CA GLY A 74 -3.16 12.46 12.66
C GLY A 74 -4.06 13.15 11.63
N ARG A 75 -5.29 13.46 12.04
CA ARG A 75 -6.25 14.20 11.23
C ARG A 75 -5.67 15.50 10.66
N GLY A 76 -5.91 15.72 9.37
CA GLY A 76 -5.47 16.89 8.62
C GLY A 76 -3.96 16.95 8.39
N LYS A 77 -3.18 16.00 8.92
CA LYS A 77 -1.73 15.94 8.72
C LYS A 77 -1.41 15.20 7.43
N GLN A 78 -0.34 15.66 6.80
CA GLN A 78 0.20 15.04 5.60
C GLN A 78 0.74 13.66 5.93
N LEU A 79 0.46 12.70 5.06
CA LEU A 79 1.03 11.36 5.13
C LEU A 79 2.52 11.44 4.82
N ALA A 80 3.29 10.60 5.49
CA ALA A 80 4.73 10.53 5.28
C ALA A 80 5.22 9.10 5.49
N THR A 81 6.29 8.72 4.78
CA THR A 81 6.96 7.46 5.02
C THR A 81 7.79 7.51 6.29
N ALA A 82 7.85 6.40 7.02
CA ALA A 82 8.76 6.18 8.13
C ALA A 82 9.07 4.68 8.27
N GLU A 83 9.96 4.32 9.18
CA GLU A 83 10.26 2.92 9.49
C GLU A 83 9.01 2.13 9.91
N LYS A 84 9.02 0.84 9.56
CA LYS A 84 8.00 -0.15 9.96
C LYS A 84 7.99 -0.36 11.48
N GLY A 85 6.92 -0.99 11.99
CA GLY A 85 6.74 -1.32 13.39
C GLY A 85 6.18 -0.18 14.25
N ARG A 86 5.65 0.87 13.61
CA ARG A 86 5.04 2.02 14.30
C ARG A 86 3.51 1.96 14.19
N PRO A 87 2.77 2.41 15.23
CA PRO A 87 1.32 2.61 15.10
C PRO A 87 1.00 3.56 13.94
N GLY A 88 0.01 3.20 13.12
CA GLY A 88 -0.42 4.01 11.97
C GLY A 88 0.15 3.61 10.61
N GLU A 89 0.90 2.50 10.53
CA GLU A 89 1.45 1.99 9.26
C GLU A 89 0.43 1.21 8.42
N LYS A 90 -0.65 0.76 9.05
CA LYS A 90 -1.64 -0.13 8.45
C LYS A 90 -2.82 0.65 7.88
N TRP A 91 -3.17 0.29 6.65
CA TRP A 91 -4.24 0.89 5.87
C TRP A 91 -5.22 -0.20 5.43
N ASP A 92 -6.50 0.06 5.68
CA ASP A 92 -7.58 -0.70 5.09
C ASP A 92 -7.68 -0.27 3.62
N ILE A 93 -7.35 -1.23 2.77
CA ILE A 93 -7.42 -1.11 1.32
C ILE A 93 -8.46 -2.14 0.80
N GLU A 94 -9.11 -2.91 1.70
CA GLU A 94 -9.80 -4.20 1.47
C GLU A 94 -11.03 -4.18 0.53
N SER A 95 -11.22 -3.14 -0.28
CA SER A 95 -12.04 -3.24 -1.49
C SER A 95 -11.32 -3.95 -2.66
N ILE A 96 -10.06 -4.40 -2.50
CA ILE A 96 -9.24 -5.00 -3.59
C ILE A 96 -9.72 -6.40 -4.05
N MET A 97 -10.67 -7.05 -3.38
CA MET A 97 -11.12 -8.41 -3.74
C MET A 97 -12.51 -8.49 -4.39
N GLU A 98 -13.19 -7.36 -4.61
CA GLU A 98 -14.37 -7.34 -5.48
C GLU A 98 -13.95 -6.95 -6.90
N PRO A 99 -14.09 -7.84 -7.92
CA PRO A 99 -13.60 -7.62 -9.28
C PRO A 99 -14.18 -6.40 -10.03
N GLN A 100 -15.09 -5.63 -9.42
CA GLN A 100 -15.98 -4.70 -10.10
C GLN A 100 -15.80 -3.24 -9.70
N THR A 101 -14.97 -2.92 -8.69
CA THR A 101 -14.71 -1.53 -8.31
C THR A 101 -13.28 -1.13 -8.69
N PRO A 102 -13.08 -0.29 -9.73
CA PRO A 102 -11.74 0.13 -10.16
C PRO A 102 -11.07 1.09 -9.17
N ASN A 103 -11.82 1.60 -8.19
CA ASN A 103 -11.39 2.65 -7.29
C ASN A 103 -11.52 2.20 -5.83
N VAL A 104 -10.51 2.53 -5.05
CA VAL A 104 -10.41 2.20 -3.64
C VAL A 104 -10.42 3.47 -2.78
N THR A 105 -10.97 3.35 -1.58
CA THR A 105 -10.70 4.31 -0.52
C THR A 105 -9.64 3.71 0.41
N ILE A 106 -8.57 4.45 0.70
CA ILE A 106 -7.46 3.99 1.54
C ILE A 106 -7.62 4.59 2.92
N CYS A 107 -8.09 3.82 3.90
CA CYS A 107 -8.39 4.32 5.25
C CYS A 107 -7.41 3.80 6.29
N SER A 108 -7.13 4.56 7.35
CA SER A 108 -6.25 4.10 8.41
C SER A 108 -6.90 2.98 9.21
N ILE A 109 -6.22 1.86 9.45
CA ILE A 109 -6.74 0.83 10.36
C ILE A 109 -6.76 1.34 11.81
N LEU A 110 -5.79 2.20 12.17
CA LEU A 110 -5.73 2.79 13.51
C LEU A 110 -6.90 3.74 13.79
N VAL A 111 -7.36 4.47 12.77
CA VAL A 111 -8.52 5.38 12.85
C VAL A 111 -9.40 5.17 11.59
N PRO A 112 -10.32 4.18 11.60
CA PRO A 112 -11.04 3.72 10.40
C PRO A 112 -11.86 4.79 9.66
N ASN A 113 -12.23 5.87 10.34
CA ASN A 113 -12.96 6.99 9.74
C ASN A 113 -12.03 8.05 9.11
N GLU A 114 -10.72 7.82 9.03
CA GLU A 114 -9.77 8.76 8.42
C GLU A 114 -9.00 8.12 7.27
N CYS A 115 -9.14 8.71 6.09
CA CYS A 115 -8.67 8.15 4.84
C CYS A 115 -7.71 9.11 4.13
N ALA A 116 -6.84 8.54 3.32
CA ALA A 116 -5.91 9.29 2.51
C ALA A 116 -6.69 10.17 1.52
N THR A 117 -6.37 11.46 1.54
CA THR A 117 -7.16 12.50 0.88
C THR A 117 -6.25 13.47 0.15
N ALA A 118 -6.53 13.74 -1.12
CA ALA A 118 -5.94 14.86 -1.84
C ALA A 118 -6.40 16.19 -1.24
N SER A 119 -5.51 16.92 -0.56
CA SER A 119 -5.85 18.24 0.01
C SER A 119 -6.25 19.25 -1.08
N LYS A 120 -5.44 19.31 -2.14
CA LYS A 120 -5.64 20.09 -3.37
C LYS A 120 -5.17 19.25 -4.56
N ILE A 121 -5.92 19.28 -5.66
CA ILE A 121 -5.62 18.50 -6.88
C ILE A 121 -4.73 19.35 -7.79
N VAL A 122 -3.44 19.41 -7.46
CA VAL A 122 -2.40 20.18 -8.16
C VAL A 122 -1.05 19.48 -7.97
N GLU A 123 -0.07 19.77 -8.83
CA GLU A 123 1.31 19.29 -8.67
C GLU A 123 1.88 19.75 -7.31
N GLY A 124 2.48 18.83 -6.57
CA GLY A 124 2.96 19.07 -5.20
C GLY A 124 1.85 19.17 -4.15
N GLY A 125 0.58 18.94 -4.52
CA GLY A 125 -0.54 18.87 -3.59
C GLY A 125 -0.32 17.80 -2.52
N LYS A 126 -0.73 18.05 -1.27
CA LYS A 126 -0.47 17.11 -0.16
C LYS A 126 -1.50 15.98 -0.16
N VAL A 127 -1.06 14.77 0.14
CA VAL A 127 -1.95 13.68 0.57
C VAL A 127 -2.02 13.71 2.10
N ILE A 128 -3.21 13.89 2.66
CA ILE A 128 -3.45 14.04 4.10
C ILE A 128 -4.38 12.94 4.62
N ALA A 129 -4.35 12.65 5.92
CA ALA A 129 -5.41 11.87 6.56
C ALA A 129 -6.61 12.79 6.85
N PHE A 130 -7.81 12.43 6.42
CA PHE A 130 -9.00 13.24 6.67
C PHE A 130 -10.25 12.37 6.79
N ILE A 131 -11.33 12.91 7.40
CA ILE A 131 -12.59 12.19 7.60
C ILE A 131 -13.04 11.54 6.29
N LYS A 132 -13.49 10.28 6.36
CA LYS A 132 -14.08 9.56 5.21
C LYS A 132 -15.31 10.32 4.72
N THR A 133 -15.24 10.76 3.47
CA THR A 133 -16.32 11.49 2.78
C THR A 133 -16.90 10.70 1.61
N GLY A 134 -16.17 9.71 1.10
CA GLY A 134 -16.52 9.03 -0.17
C GLY A 134 -16.42 9.93 -1.41
N GLY A 135 -15.86 11.14 -1.26
CA GLY A 135 -15.70 12.10 -2.35
C GLY A 135 -14.52 11.78 -3.28
N PRO A 136 -14.44 12.45 -4.45
CA PRO A 136 -13.43 12.17 -5.47
C PRO A 136 -12.00 12.37 -4.96
N LYS A 137 -11.78 13.25 -3.97
CA LYS A 137 -10.47 13.48 -3.33
C LYS A 137 -9.94 12.29 -2.52
N GLN A 138 -10.75 11.27 -2.28
CA GLN A 138 -10.41 10.06 -1.51
C GLN A 138 -10.56 8.78 -2.34
N SER A 139 -10.87 8.92 -3.63
CA SER A 139 -11.05 7.82 -4.56
C SER A 139 -9.77 7.62 -5.34
N TRP A 140 -9.15 6.45 -5.21
CA TRP A 140 -7.83 6.14 -5.76
C TRP A 140 -7.90 4.94 -6.69
N THR A 141 -7.23 5.00 -7.82
CA THR A 141 -7.06 3.86 -8.75
C THR A 141 -5.69 3.22 -8.50
N LEU A 142 -5.68 1.90 -8.32
CA LEU A 142 -4.44 1.12 -8.17
C LEU A 142 -4.02 0.58 -9.53
N GLU A 143 -2.96 1.14 -10.10
CA GLU A 143 -2.46 0.79 -11.43
C GLU A 143 -1.21 -0.08 -11.32
N SER A 144 -1.38 -1.37 -11.53
CA SER A 144 -0.29 -2.35 -11.59
C SER A 144 0.05 -2.64 -13.05
N HIS A 145 1.33 -2.54 -13.42
CA HIS A 145 1.82 -2.96 -14.72
C HIS A 145 2.40 -4.38 -14.61
N PHE A 146 1.90 -5.30 -15.43
CA PHE A 146 2.46 -6.64 -15.64
C PHE A 146 3.46 -6.63 -16.78
#